data_AF-A0A5J5F5V8-F1
#
_entry.id   AF-A0A5J5F5V8-F1
#
_cell.length_a   1.000
_cell.length_b   1.000
_cell.length_c   1.000
_cell.angle_alpha   90.00
_cell.angle_beta   90.00
_cell.angle_gamma   90.00
#
_symmetry.space_group_name_H-M   'P 1'
#
loop_
_entity.id
_entity.type
_entity.pdbx_description
1 polymer ?
#
loop_
_entity_poly.entity_id
_entity_poly.type
_entity_poly.pdbx_seq_one_letter_code
_entity_poly.pdbx_strand_id
1 'polypeptide(L)'
;MKTNPSRTRIVTSPYHRRVTSPLNHSAQQPASPSPPPSSTMAGNHNHVLHEDPAIIKYSNLNTNRFRYFRWTPRTAKLNFIYVIAVPALLGYVAYATEGKFEFRGKRRGDSVSEY
;
A
#
# COMPACT_ATOMS: atom_id res chain seq x y z
N MET A 1 51.73 25.77 -38.20
CA MET A 1 51.02 27.07 -38.18
C MET A 1 49.80 26.99 -39.08
N LYS A 2 48.59 27.07 -38.51
CA LYS A 2 47.33 27.61 -39.07
C LYS A 2 46.18 27.17 -38.16
N THR A 3 45.89 28.00 -37.16
CA THR A 3 44.66 27.96 -36.36
C THR A 3 43.49 28.41 -37.24
N ASN A 4 42.40 27.65 -37.29
CA ASN A 4 41.16 28.07 -37.93
C ASN A 4 40.13 28.47 -36.85
N PRO A 5 39.72 29.75 -36.76
CA PRO A 5 38.78 30.23 -35.77
C PRO A 5 37.32 30.11 -36.24
N SER A 6 36.42 29.96 -35.26
CA SER A 6 35.03 30.43 -35.29
C SER A 6 34.02 29.71 -36.21
N ARG A 7 33.19 28.86 -35.59
CA ARG A 7 31.80 28.69 -36.03
C ARG A 7 30.85 28.50 -34.86
N THR A 8 30.65 29.57 -34.07
CA THR A 8 29.54 29.68 -33.13
C THR A 8 28.23 29.69 -33.93
N ARG A 9 27.46 28.60 -33.89
CA ARG A 9 26.08 28.62 -34.38
C ARG A 9 25.20 29.31 -33.34
N ILE A 10 24.89 30.57 -33.57
CA ILE A 10 23.85 31.27 -32.82
C ILE A 10 22.50 30.68 -33.27
N VAL A 11 21.85 29.94 -32.37
CA VAL A 11 20.46 29.51 -32.53
C VAL A 11 19.58 30.72 -32.17
N THR A 12 19.12 31.45 -33.17
CA THR A 12 18.16 32.55 -32.98
C THR A 12 16.76 31.96 -32.78
N SER A 13 16.26 32.08 -31.55
CA SER A 13 14.89 31.70 -31.15
C SER A 13 13.84 32.55 -31.89
N PRO A 14 12.84 31.95 -32.56
CA PRO A 14 11.79 32.68 -33.27
C PRO A 14 10.63 33.01 -32.32
N TYR A 15 10.83 33.89 -31.36
CA TYR A 15 9.73 34.51 -30.62
C TYR A 15 9.60 35.98 -30.98
N HIS A 16 9.04 36.23 -32.17
CA HIS A 16 8.50 37.54 -32.51
C HIS A 16 7.24 37.80 -31.67
N ARG A 17 7.42 38.55 -30.58
CA ARG A 17 6.34 39.18 -29.82
C ARG A 17 5.82 40.39 -30.60
N ARG A 18 4.64 40.27 -31.20
CA ARG A 18 3.77 41.42 -31.51
C ARG A 18 2.40 41.16 -30.91
N VAL A 19 2.04 41.92 -29.88
CA VAL A 19 0.64 42.21 -29.59
C VAL A 19 0.59 43.70 -29.29
N THR A 20 0.12 44.45 -30.30
CA THR A 20 -0.28 45.84 -30.17
C THR A 20 -1.80 45.88 -30.09
N SER A 21 -2.27 46.80 -29.23
CA SER A 21 -3.56 47.50 -29.23
C SER A 21 -4.67 47.00 -28.28
N PRO A 22 -5.23 47.90 -27.45
CA PRO A 22 -6.31 47.61 -26.49
C PRO A 22 -7.69 47.86 -27.11
N LEU A 23 -8.68 47.02 -26.82
CA LEU A 23 -10.09 47.42 -26.88
C LEU A 23 -10.95 46.49 -26.02
N ASN A 24 -11.71 47.12 -25.12
CA ASN A 24 -12.60 46.49 -24.15
C ASN A 24 -13.81 45.86 -24.88
N HIS A 25 -13.96 44.54 -24.80
CA HIS A 25 -15.24 43.88 -25.01
C HIS A 25 -15.46 42.87 -23.88
N SER A 26 -16.46 43.18 -23.06
CA SER A 26 -17.09 42.31 -22.08
C SER A 26 -17.52 40.98 -22.70
N ALA A 27 -16.62 39.99 -22.66
CA ALA A 27 -16.98 38.59 -22.86
C ALA A 27 -17.38 38.02 -21.49
N GLN A 28 -18.69 37.86 -21.30
CA GLN A 28 -19.29 37.11 -20.21
C GLN A 28 -18.62 35.72 -20.16
N GLN A 29 -17.87 35.42 -19.11
CA GLN A 29 -17.36 34.07 -18.86
C GLN A 29 -18.57 33.15 -18.57
N PRO A 30 -18.70 31.98 -19.21
CA PRO A 30 -19.73 31.01 -18.83
C PRO A 30 -19.48 30.64 -17.36
N ALA A 31 -20.50 30.74 -16.53
CA ALA A 31 -20.41 30.53 -15.09
C ALA A 31 -19.72 29.18 -14.80
N SER A 32 -18.46 29.25 -14.35
CA SER A 32 -17.77 28.12 -13.75
C SER A 32 -18.61 27.63 -12.57
N PRO A 33 -18.78 26.30 -12.38
CA PRO A 33 -19.51 25.78 -11.22
C PRO A 33 -18.90 26.39 -9.97
N SER A 34 -19.74 26.95 -9.11
CA SER A 34 -19.31 27.52 -7.83
C SER A 34 -18.43 26.50 -7.10
N PRO A 35 -17.29 26.91 -6.52
CA PRO A 35 -16.49 26.00 -5.72
C PRO A 35 -17.40 25.39 -4.65
N PRO A 36 -17.29 24.08 -4.37
CA PRO A 36 -18.06 23.46 -3.29
C PRO A 36 -17.82 24.26 -2.00
N PRO A 37 -18.82 24.42 -1.12
CA PRO A 37 -18.66 25.14 0.13
C PRO A 37 -17.43 24.58 0.84
N SER A 38 -16.50 25.46 1.20
CA SER A 38 -15.32 25.10 1.97
C SER A 38 -15.78 24.50 3.28
N SER A 39 -15.76 23.18 3.34
CA SER A 39 -16.00 22.42 4.56
C SER A 39 -14.77 22.65 5.43
N THR A 40 -14.74 23.78 6.13
CA THR A 40 -13.68 24.09 7.08
C THR A 40 -13.83 23.10 8.23
N MET A 41 -13.00 22.05 8.22
CA MET A 41 -12.87 21.17 9.38
C MET A 41 -12.33 22.01 10.53
N ALA A 42 -13.20 22.35 11.49
CA ALA A 42 -12.84 23.06 12.71
C ALA A 42 -12.11 22.10 13.68
N GLY A 43 -10.91 21.68 13.29
CA GLY A 43 -10.00 20.86 14.10
C GLY A 43 -8.87 21.73 14.64
N ASN A 44 -8.58 21.61 15.95
CA ASN A 44 -7.44 22.27 16.57
C ASN A 44 -6.13 21.70 15.98
N HIS A 45 -5.41 22.49 15.19
CA HIS A 45 -4.24 22.10 14.39
C HIS A 45 -2.94 21.99 15.21
N ASN A 46 -3.04 21.73 16.51
CA ASN A 46 -1.89 21.57 17.38
C ASN A 46 -1.35 20.14 17.23
N HIS A 47 -0.31 19.98 16.43
CA HIS A 47 0.42 18.71 16.28
C HIS A 47 1.19 18.42 17.57
N VAL A 48 0.56 17.66 18.48
CA VAL A 48 1.18 17.26 19.77
C VAL A 48 2.36 16.30 19.57
N LEU A 49 2.40 15.61 18.43
CA LEU A 49 3.42 14.62 18.09
C LEU A 49 4.17 15.06 16.84
N HIS A 50 5.50 15.05 16.90
CA HIS A 50 6.35 15.18 15.73
C HIS A 50 6.37 13.84 15.00
N GLU A 51 5.77 13.78 13.82
CA GLU A 51 5.72 12.53 13.05
C GLU A 51 7.04 12.32 12.30
N ASP A 52 7.70 11.19 12.55
CA ASP A 52 8.85 10.76 11.76
C ASP A 52 8.37 10.20 10.40
N PRO A 53 8.80 10.77 9.26
CA PRO A 53 8.42 10.28 7.94
C PRO A 53 8.79 8.80 7.71
N ALA A 54 9.80 8.25 8.39
CA ALA A 54 10.16 6.84 8.26
C ALA A 54 9.11 5.92 8.90
N ILE A 55 8.59 6.27 10.08
CA ILE A 55 7.55 5.50 10.77
C ILE A 55 6.24 5.53 9.99
N ILE A 56 5.87 6.70 9.45
CA ILE A 56 4.67 6.84 8.59
C ILE A 56 4.79 5.92 7.37
N LYS A 57 5.96 5.90 6.70
CA LYS A 57 6.19 5.03 5.54
C LYS A 57 6.12 3.56 5.91
N TYR A 58 6.73 3.16 7.02
CA TYR A 58 6.68 1.77 7.49
C TYR A 58 5.25 1.32 7.79
N SER A 59 4.48 2.14 8.52
CA SER A 59 3.07 1.89 8.80
C SER A 59 2.28 1.71 7.50
N ASN A 60 2.48 2.60 6.52
CA ASN A 60 1.85 2.51 5.22
C ASN A 60 2.24 1.23 4.45
N LEU A 61 3.51 0.81 4.49
CA LEU A 61 3.96 -0.43 3.86
C LEU A 61 3.36 -1.68 4.52
N ASN A 62 3.19 -1.68 5.84
CA ASN A 62 2.59 -2.79 6.56
C ASN A 62 1.09 -2.91 6.25
N THR A 63 0.35 -1.79 6.27
CA THR A 63 -1.08 -1.78 5.95
C THR A 63 -1.35 -2.12 4.49
N ASN A 64 -0.52 -1.64 3.56
CA ASN A 64 -0.69 -1.89 2.12
C ASN A 64 0.04 -3.14 1.62
N ARG A 65 0.53 -4.01 2.50
CA ARG A 65 1.37 -5.16 2.14
C ARG A 65 0.68 -6.13 1.18
N PHE A 66 -0.66 -6.24 1.28
CA PHE A 66 -1.47 -7.06 0.38
C PHE A 66 -1.43 -6.59 -1.08
N ARG A 67 -1.25 -5.28 -1.33
CA ARG A 67 -1.17 -4.72 -2.70
C ARG A 67 0.10 -5.15 -3.42
N TYR A 68 1.18 -5.36 -2.67
CA TYR A 68 2.48 -5.74 -3.21
C TYR A 68 2.74 -7.25 -3.12
N PHE A 69 1.77 -8.03 -2.65
CA PHE A 69 1.90 -9.47 -2.52
C PHE A 69 1.97 -10.15 -3.89
N ARG A 70 2.80 -11.20 -3.98
CA ARG A 70 3.00 -11.99 -5.20
C ARG A 70 2.97 -13.47 -4.86
N TRP A 71 2.28 -14.26 -5.68
CA TRP A 71 2.34 -15.71 -5.61
C TRP A 71 3.68 -16.19 -6.19
N THR A 72 4.61 -16.46 -5.29
CA THR A 72 5.89 -17.10 -5.63
C THR A 72 5.83 -18.56 -5.20
N PRO A 73 6.61 -19.47 -5.79
CA PRO A 73 6.58 -20.88 -5.40
C PRO A 73 6.92 -21.10 -3.93
N ARG A 74 7.70 -20.20 -3.31
CA ARG A 74 7.99 -20.26 -1.86
C ARG A 74 6.78 -19.85 -1.02
N THR A 75 6.19 -18.69 -1.30
CA THR A 75 5.03 -18.19 -0.54
C THR A 75 3.80 -19.05 -0.73
N ALA A 76 3.60 -19.61 -1.93
CA ALA A 76 2.53 -20.55 -2.22
C ALA A 76 2.62 -21.83 -1.37
N LYS A 77 3.82 -22.43 -1.27
CA LYS A 77 4.05 -23.61 -0.43
C LYS A 77 3.78 -23.32 1.04
N LEU A 78 4.30 -22.20 1.55
CA LEU A 78 4.08 -21.83 2.95
C LEU A 78 2.59 -21.60 3.25
N ASN A 79 1.90 -20.82 2.42
CA ASN A 79 0.46 -20.59 2.59
C ASN A 79 -0.32 -21.90 2.56
N PHE A 80 -0.03 -22.81 1.62
CA PHE A 80 -0.69 -24.10 1.55
C PHE A 80 -0.48 -24.93 2.83
N ILE A 81 0.75 -25.00 3.34
CA ILE A 81 1.06 -25.77 4.54
C ILE A 81 0.28 -25.22 5.74
N TYR A 82 0.33 -23.91 5.98
CA TYR A 82 -0.24 -23.33 7.19
C TYR A 82 -1.77 -23.16 7.14
N VAL A 83 -2.34 -22.93 5.96
CA VAL A 83 -3.79 -22.73 5.81
C VAL A 83 -4.53 -24.06 5.63
N ILE A 84 -3.90 -25.05 4.99
CA ILE A 84 -4.57 -26.33 4.65
C ILE A 84 -3.94 -27.48 5.41
N ALA A 85 -2.64 -27.75 5.21
CA ALA A 85 -2.04 -28.98 5.73
C ALA A 85 -2.05 -29.06 7.26
N VAL A 86 -1.69 -27.98 7.95
CA VAL A 86 -1.63 -27.93 9.43
C VAL A 86 -3.03 -28.07 10.04
N PRO A 87 -4.05 -27.27 9.67
CA PRO A 87 -5.40 -27.44 10.20
C PRO A 87 -6.01 -28.81 9.84
N ALA A 88 -5.76 -29.33 8.64
CA ALA A 88 -6.26 -30.64 8.24
C ALA A 88 -5.62 -31.78 9.05
N LEU A 89 -4.31 -31.72 9.28
CA LEU A 89 -3.60 -32.69 10.10
C LEU A 89 -4.10 -32.66 11.55
N LEU A 90 -4.22 -31.47 12.13
CA LEU A 90 -4.74 -31.29 13.49
C LEU A 90 -6.18 -31.79 13.60
N GLY A 91 -7.03 -31.43 12.63
CA GLY A 91 -8.41 -31.91 12.58
C GLY A 91 -8.47 -33.43 12.46
N TYR A 92 -7.68 -34.03 11.59
CA TYR A 92 -7.62 -35.48 11.44
C TYR A 92 -7.20 -36.18 12.73
N VAL A 93 -6.13 -35.70 13.38
CA VAL A 93 -5.67 -36.27 14.66
C VAL A 93 -6.74 -36.07 15.73
N ALA A 94 -7.36 -34.89 15.81
CA ALA A 94 -8.43 -34.63 16.76
C ALA A 94 -9.58 -35.62 16.57
N TYR A 95 -10.13 -35.73 15.35
CA TYR A 95 -11.20 -36.69 15.06
C TYR A 95 -10.79 -38.15 15.28
N ALA A 96 -9.54 -38.50 14.97
CA ALA A 96 -9.03 -39.85 15.16
C ALA A 96 -8.75 -40.19 16.62
N THR A 97 -8.62 -39.20 17.52
CA THR A 97 -8.30 -39.40 18.94
C THR A 97 -9.44 -39.02 19.88
N GLU A 98 -10.50 -38.39 19.35
CA GLU A 98 -11.69 -38.02 20.09
C GLU A 98 -12.39 -39.26 20.65
N GLY A 99 -12.72 -39.21 21.95
CA GLY A 99 -13.36 -40.32 22.68
C GLY A 99 -12.50 -41.56 22.91
N LYS A 100 -11.23 -41.59 22.45
CA LYS A 100 -10.40 -42.80 22.51
C LYS A 100 -9.52 -42.91 23.75
N PHE A 101 -9.31 -41.81 24.47
CA PHE A 101 -8.43 -41.75 25.62
C PHE A 101 -9.18 -41.19 26.83
N GLU A 102 -9.40 -42.04 27.84
CA GLU A 102 -10.00 -41.63 29.11
C GLU A 102 -8.99 -41.83 30.24
N PHE A 103 -8.57 -40.72 30.84
CA PHE A 103 -7.57 -40.71 31.91
C PHE A 103 -8.19 -40.79 33.31
N ARG A 104 -9.52 -40.79 33.41
CA ARG A 104 -10.22 -40.68 34.69
C ARG A 104 -10.10 -41.98 35.48
N GLY A 105 -9.45 -41.89 36.64
CA GLY A 105 -9.33 -43.00 37.60
C GLY A 105 -8.34 -44.13 37.21
N LYS A 106 -7.59 -43.99 36.10
CA LYS A 106 -6.61 -44.99 35.65
C LYS A 106 -5.36 -45.02 36.54
N ARG A 107 -4.83 -46.21 36.87
CA ARG A 107 -3.62 -46.40 37.69
C ARG A 107 -2.43 -46.87 36.85
N ARG A 108 -1.23 -46.96 37.45
CA ARG A 108 -0.03 -47.47 36.78
C ARG A 108 -0.27 -48.90 36.29
N GLY A 109 -0.11 -49.12 34.99
CA GLY A 109 -0.30 -50.42 34.34
C GLY A 109 -1.66 -50.58 33.65
N ASP A 110 -2.62 -49.69 33.86
CA ASP A 110 -3.93 -49.76 33.19
C ASP A 110 -3.90 -49.17 31.77
N SER A 111 -4.65 -49.76 30.84
CA SER A 111 -4.79 -49.23 29.48
C SER A 111 -5.60 -47.93 29.48
N VAL A 112 -5.04 -46.91 28.82
CA VAL A 112 -5.64 -45.57 28.65
C VAL A 112 -6.55 -45.51 27.43
N SER A 113 -6.30 -46.37 26.45
CA SER A 113 -7.11 -46.52 25.24
C SER A 113 -8.35 -47.37 25.54
N GLU A 114 -9.51 -46.94 25.03
CA GLU A 114 -10.80 -47.63 25.19
C GLU A 114 -11.15 -48.59 24.03
N TYR A 115 -10.23 -48.84 23.10
CA TYR A 115 -10.48 -49.55 21.84
C TYR A 115 -9.59 -50.78 21.67
#